data_AF-A0A4P6LU70-F1
#
_entry.id   AF-A0A4P6LU70-F1
#
_cell.length_a   1.000
_cell.length_b   1.000
_cell.length_c   1.000
_cell.angle_alpha   90.00
_cell.angle_beta   90.00
_cell.angle_gamma   90.00
#
_symmetry.space_group_name_H-M   'P 1'
#
loop_
_entity.id
_entity.type
_entity.pdbx_description
1 polymer ?
#
loop_
_entity_poly.entity_id
_entity_poly.type
_entity_poly.pdbx_seq_one_letter_code
_entity_poly.pdbx_strand_id
1 'polypeptide(L)'
;MDKNRNNMICMETGKQMVAVRIEDLCGLQSGMNQLYEMLENLILMWKKEEKLKQHHRPYLEVRREMGRMCDSYLSNMKVIGSRLDMPIRACGMECRGVNDQNAKESSPDARYEEPISKEELETTPGTGEEVFNAMLDDLLTVMEYVDTQNLFINLMEYGVPLGEVVKEFSNGAFQDMEQMLTRWEQYAKEAGCSV
;
A
#
# COMPACT_ATOMS: atom_id res chain seq x y z
N MET A 1 -25.08 10.55 -34.33
CA MET A 1 -25.44 10.02 -32.99
C MET A 1 -24.14 9.57 -32.32
N ASP A 2 -23.53 10.44 -31.53
CA ASP A 2 -22.30 10.18 -30.79
C ASP A 2 -22.60 9.25 -29.59
N LYS A 3 -22.24 7.97 -29.69
CA LYS A 3 -22.35 7.00 -28.58
C LYS A 3 -21.15 7.04 -27.60
N ASN A 4 -20.19 7.94 -27.79
CA ASN A 4 -18.89 7.89 -27.08
C ASN A 4 -18.74 8.83 -25.88
N ARG A 5 -19.81 9.48 -25.40
CA ARG A 5 -19.72 10.48 -24.30
C ARG A 5 -19.95 9.94 -22.89
N ASN A 6 -20.24 8.64 -22.71
CA ASN A 6 -20.65 8.08 -21.40
C ASN A 6 -19.57 7.29 -20.64
N ASN A 7 -18.32 7.22 -21.13
CA ASN A 7 -17.31 6.33 -20.53
C ASN A 7 -16.22 7.08 -19.74
N MET A 8 -16.45 8.34 -19.35
CA MET A 8 -15.50 9.08 -18.53
C MET A 8 -16.12 9.46 -17.19
N ILE A 9 -15.37 9.23 -16.11
CA ILE A 9 -15.68 9.63 -14.76
C ILE A 9 -14.72 10.76 -14.40
N CYS A 10 -15.25 11.90 -13.96
CA CYS A 10 -14.41 12.97 -13.43
C CYS A 10 -14.15 12.69 -11.95
N MET A 11 -12.89 12.55 -11.58
CA MET A 11 -12.45 12.44 -10.19
C MET A 11 -11.75 13.72 -9.77
N GLU A 12 -12.00 14.16 -8.54
CA GLU A 12 -11.32 15.29 -7.94
C GLU A 12 -10.05 14.80 -7.25
N THR A 13 -8.89 15.27 -7.70
CA THR A 13 -7.57 15.00 -7.10
C THR A 13 -6.97 16.33 -6.67
N GLY A 14 -7.12 16.67 -5.39
CA GLY A 14 -6.70 17.96 -4.85
C GLY A 14 -7.53 19.13 -5.41
N LYS A 15 -6.89 20.10 -6.07
CA LYS A 15 -7.57 21.28 -6.68
C LYS A 15 -7.92 21.09 -8.17
N GLN A 16 -7.75 19.89 -8.72
CA GLN A 16 -7.96 19.62 -10.15
C GLN A 16 -8.95 18.48 -10.38
N MET A 17 -9.80 18.66 -11.39
CA MET A 17 -10.70 17.65 -11.90
C MET A 17 -10.01 16.90 -13.03
N VAL A 18 -9.81 15.59 -12.85
CA VAL A 18 -9.22 14.70 -13.84
C VAL A 18 -10.31 13.79 -14.40
N ALA A 19 -10.46 13.79 -15.72
CA ALA A 19 -11.37 12.87 -16.39
C ALA A 19 -10.63 11.54 -16.67
N VAL A 20 -11.09 10.46 -16.06
CA VAL A 20 -10.53 9.11 -16.22
C VAL A 20 -11.52 8.25 -16.98
N ARG A 21 -11.05 7.43 -17.90
CA ARG A 21 -11.92 6.48 -18.62
C ARG A 21 -12.28 5.32 -17.72
N ILE A 22 -13.53 4.86 -17.80
CA ILE A 22 -14.01 3.70 -17.02
C ILE A 22 -13.19 2.47 -17.35
N GLU A 23 -12.75 2.31 -18.61
CA GLU A 23 -11.89 1.20 -19.03
C GLU A 23 -10.55 1.19 -18.29
N ASP A 24 -9.98 2.36 -18.01
CA ASP A 24 -8.70 2.48 -17.29
C ASP A 24 -8.87 2.11 -15.81
N LEU A 25 -10.01 2.50 -15.19
CA LEU A 25 -10.37 2.09 -13.83
C LEU A 25 -10.61 0.58 -13.72
N CYS A 26 -11.34 0.00 -14.67
CA CYS A 26 -11.54 -1.45 -14.74
C CYS A 26 -10.22 -2.20 -14.97
N GLY A 27 -9.32 -1.63 -15.78
CA GLY A 27 -7.98 -2.15 -16.01
C GLY A 27 -7.13 -2.15 -14.74
N LEU A 28 -7.18 -1.04 -13.97
CA LEU A 28 -6.49 -0.91 -12.69
C LEU A 28 -7.02 -1.91 -11.65
N GLN A 29 -8.33 -2.02 -11.51
CA GLN A 29 -8.96 -2.97 -10.59
C GLN A 29 -8.60 -4.42 -10.95
N SER A 30 -8.60 -4.76 -12.24
CA SER A 30 -8.17 -6.07 -12.73
C SER A 30 -6.70 -6.34 -12.41
N GLY A 31 -5.83 -5.34 -12.59
CA GLY A 31 -4.42 -5.42 -12.21
C GLY A 31 -4.21 -5.64 -10.71
N MET A 32 -4.94 -4.90 -9.86
CA MET A 32 -4.88 -5.08 -8.40
C MET A 32 -5.36 -6.47 -7.96
N ASN A 33 -6.47 -6.96 -8.52
CA ASN A 33 -6.96 -8.30 -8.22
C ASN A 33 -5.93 -9.38 -8.58
N GLN A 34 -5.25 -9.24 -9.72
CA GLN A 34 -4.17 -10.15 -10.12
C GLN A 34 -2.99 -10.08 -9.15
N LEU A 35 -2.61 -8.89 -8.66
CA LEU A 35 -1.55 -8.76 -7.66
C LEU A 35 -1.91 -9.43 -6.33
N TYR A 36 -3.16 -9.28 -5.86
CA TYR A 36 -3.64 -9.96 -4.65
C TYR A 36 -3.63 -11.47 -4.79
N GLU A 37 -4.09 -12.00 -5.92
CA GLU A 37 -4.08 -13.44 -6.20
C GLU A 37 -2.65 -14.01 -6.25
N MET A 38 -1.71 -13.29 -6.85
CA MET A 38 -0.30 -13.69 -6.84
C MET A 38 0.27 -13.74 -5.42
N LEU A 39 -0.02 -12.74 -4.58
CA LEU A 39 0.43 -12.68 -3.20
C LEU A 39 -0.17 -13.79 -2.34
N GLU A 40 -1.48 -14.04 -2.46
CA GLU A 40 -2.17 -15.13 -1.78
C GLU A 40 -1.52 -16.49 -2.10
N ASN A 41 -1.27 -16.73 -3.39
CA ASN A 41 -0.64 -17.96 -3.86
C ASN A 41 0.79 -18.15 -3.30
N LEU A 42 1.58 -17.07 -3.18
CA LEU A 42 2.90 -17.14 -2.52
C LEU A 42 2.78 -17.46 -1.03
N ILE A 43 1.83 -16.83 -0.32
CA ILE A 43 1.58 -17.10 1.11
C ILE A 43 1.18 -18.57 1.32
N LEU A 44 0.30 -19.12 0.47
CA LEU A 44 -0.11 -20.52 0.53
C LEU A 44 1.06 -21.48 0.30
N MET A 45 1.89 -21.19 -0.69
CA MET A 45 3.08 -21.98 -0.99
C MET A 45 4.12 -21.92 0.14
N TRP A 46 4.31 -20.75 0.75
CA TRP A 46 5.18 -20.58 1.92
C TRP A 46 4.66 -21.37 3.12
N LYS A 47 3.37 -21.31 3.43
CA LYS A 47 2.75 -22.14 4.48
C LYS A 47 2.91 -23.64 4.21
N LYS A 48 2.82 -24.06 2.94
CA LYS A 48 3.03 -25.45 2.52
C LYS A 48 4.50 -25.86 2.67
N GLU A 49 5.43 -24.98 2.31
CA GLU A 49 6.87 -25.16 2.52
C GLU A 49 7.16 -25.37 4.01
N GLU A 50 6.63 -24.51 4.89
CA GLU A 50 6.84 -24.56 6.35
C GLU A 50 6.47 -25.93 6.94
N LYS A 51 5.32 -26.48 6.52
CA LYS A 51 4.85 -27.81 6.96
C LYS A 51 5.74 -28.95 6.47
N LEU A 52 6.39 -28.78 5.32
CA LEU A 52 7.19 -29.82 4.67
C LEU A 52 8.68 -29.73 5.00
N LYS A 53 9.15 -28.71 5.74
CA LYS A 53 10.57 -28.53 6.09
C LYS A 53 11.24 -29.76 6.71
N GLN A 54 10.48 -30.61 7.40
CA GLN A 54 10.98 -31.87 7.98
C GLN A 54 11.17 -33.00 6.95
N HIS A 55 10.58 -32.86 5.75
CA HIS A 55 10.63 -33.82 4.67
C HIS A 55 11.46 -33.28 3.50
N HIS A 56 12.72 -33.72 3.42
CA HIS A 56 13.72 -33.19 2.48
C HIS A 56 13.25 -33.11 1.02
N ARG A 57 12.56 -34.14 0.50
CA ARG A 57 12.22 -34.24 -0.93
C ARG A 57 10.96 -33.44 -1.32
N PRO A 58 9.81 -33.55 -0.60
CA PRO A 58 8.63 -32.73 -0.88
C PRO A 58 8.86 -31.22 -0.67
N TYR A 59 9.68 -30.86 0.32
CA TYR A 59 10.08 -29.47 0.57
C TYR A 59 10.74 -28.81 -0.65
N LEU A 60 11.72 -29.50 -1.25
CA LEU A 60 12.46 -28.98 -2.40
C LEU A 60 11.57 -28.79 -3.63
N GLU A 61 10.56 -29.64 -3.81
CA GLU A 61 9.61 -29.51 -4.91
C GLU A 61 8.75 -28.24 -4.76
N VAL A 62 8.23 -27.99 -3.55
CA VAL A 62 7.47 -26.75 -3.25
C VAL A 62 8.33 -25.51 -3.44
N ARG A 63 9.60 -25.54 -3.01
CA ARG A 63 10.51 -24.41 -3.19
C ARG A 63 10.84 -24.12 -4.66
N ARG A 64 11.03 -25.17 -5.48
CA ARG A 64 11.21 -24.99 -6.94
C ARG A 64 9.95 -24.41 -7.58
N GLU A 65 8.78 -24.88 -7.16
CA GLU A 65 7.52 -24.36 -7.68
C GLU A 65 7.31 -22.88 -7.32
N MET A 66 7.59 -22.51 -6.07
CA MET A 66 7.54 -21.13 -5.62
C MET A 66 8.52 -20.25 -6.44
N GLY A 67 9.72 -20.74 -6.74
CA GLY A 67 10.66 -20.06 -7.64
C GLY A 67 10.08 -19.82 -9.05
N ARG A 68 9.47 -20.84 -9.66
CA ARG A 68 8.79 -20.71 -10.96
C ARG A 68 7.65 -19.69 -10.93
N MET A 69 6.87 -19.68 -9.84
CA MET A 69 5.80 -18.70 -9.65
C MET A 69 6.35 -17.28 -9.54
N CYS A 70 7.42 -17.06 -8.77
CA CYS A 70 8.07 -15.76 -8.67
C CYS A 70 8.56 -15.24 -10.04
N ASP A 71 9.19 -16.10 -10.85
CA ASP A 71 9.64 -15.71 -12.21
C ASP A 71 8.44 -15.32 -13.09
N SER A 72 7.36 -16.10 -13.05
CA SER A 72 6.13 -15.79 -13.77
C SER A 72 5.49 -14.49 -13.29
N TYR A 73 5.46 -14.26 -11.97
CA TYR A 73 4.87 -13.06 -11.37
C TYR A 73 5.68 -11.82 -11.67
N LEU A 74 7.01 -11.90 -11.69
CA LEU A 74 7.86 -10.81 -12.15
C LEU A 74 7.60 -10.45 -13.62
N SER A 75 7.36 -11.45 -14.48
CA SER A 75 6.96 -11.20 -15.87
C SER A 75 5.57 -10.53 -15.95
N ASN A 76 4.60 -11.00 -15.16
CA ASN A 76 3.25 -10.44 -15.12
C ASN A 76 3.24 -9.00 -14.59
N MET A 77 4.03 -8.72 -13.54
CA MET A 77 4.19 -7.37 -13.01
C MET A 77 4.71 -6.42 -14.08
N LYS A 78 5.71 -6.80 -14.89
CA LYS A 78 6.18 -5.95 -16.00
C LYS A 78 5.05 -5.59 -16.96
N VAL A 79 4.18 -6.54 -17.29
CA VAL A 79 3.02 -6.28 -18.16
C VAL A 79 2.02 -5.31 -17.51
N ILE A 80 1.75 -5.46 -16.21
CA ILE A 80 0.88 -4.56 -15.45
C ILE A 80 1.51 -3.16 -15.37
N GLY A 81 2.80 -3.06 -15.05
CA GLY A 81 3.54 -1.79 -14.99
C GLY A 81 3.56 -1.04 -16.33
N SER A 82 3.77 -1.75 -17.44
CA SER A 82 3.70 -1.15 -18.79
C SER A 82 2.31 -0.63 -19.15
N ARG A 83 1.24 -1.20 -18.60
CA ARG A 83 -0.14 -0.68 -18.80
C ARG A 83 -0.44 0.56 -17.97
N LEU A 84 0.26 0.71 -16.83
CA LEU A 84 0.06 1.80 -15.88
C LEU A 84 1.09 2.94 -16.04
N ASP A 85 1.95 2.85 -17.06
CA ASP A 85 3.11 3.75 -17.28
C ASP A 85 3.99 3.94 -16.02
N MET A 86 4.03 2.90 -15.19
CA MET A 86 4.85 2.86 -13.97
C MET A 86 5.98 1.86 -14.13
N PRO A 87 7.25 2.30 -14.13
CA PRO A 87 8.38 1.39 -14.20
C PRO A 87 8.52 0.62 -12.87
N ILE A 88 8.12 -0.66 -12.87
CA ILE A 88 8.35 -1.55 -11.74
C ILE A 88 9.82 -1.94 -11.71
N ARG A 89 10.57 -1.41 -10.73
CA ARG A 89 11.96 -1.79 -10.48
C ARG A 89 11.98 -2.90 -9.42
N ALA A 90 12.40 -4.10 -9.81
CA ALA A 90 12.69 -5.17 -8.84
C ALA A 90 14.03 -4.85 -8.16
N CYS A 91 14.00 -4.56 -6.84
CA CYS A 91 15.21 -4.42 -6.02
C CYS A 91 15.80 -5.83 -5.84
N GLY A 92 17.03 -6.07 -6.32
CA GLY A 92 17.75 -7.31 -6.02
C GLY A 92 18.05 -7.42 -4.51
N MET A 93 18.34 -8.63 -4.02
CA MET A 93 18.63 -8.95 -2.60
C MET A 93 19.91 -8.30 -2.02
N GLU A 94 20.35 -7.17 -2.57
CA GLU A 94 21.41 -6.32 -2.02
C GLU A 94 20.92 -4.89 -1.77
N CYS A 95 19.63 -4.69 -1.53
CA CYS A 95 19.12 -3.43 -0.97
C CYS A 95 19.43 -3.38 0.54
N ARG A 96 20.72 -3.54 0.90
CA ARG A 96 21.29 -2.94 2.12
C ARG A 96 21.29 -1.45 1.88
N GLY A 97 20.85 -0.67 2.87
CA GLY A 97 20.63 0.77 2.72
C GLY A 97 21.77 1.50 1.99
N VAL A 98 21.44 2.08 0.85
CA VAL A 98 22.22 3.11 0.13
C VAL A 98 21.12 3.85 -0.65
N ASN A 99 20.78 5.13 -0.43
CA ASN A 99 21.67 6.27 -0.30
C ASN A 99 22.91 6.19 -1.20
N ASP A 100 22.75 5.67 -2.43
CA ASP A 100 23.75 5.88 -3.48
C ASP A 100 23.09 6.45 -4.72
N GLN A 101 23.20 7.77 -4.78
CA GLN A 101 23.36 8.51 -6.02
C GLN A 101 24.51 7.86 -6.80
N ASN A 102 24.21 7.11 -7.87
CA ASN A 102 25.08 6.94 -9.05
C ASN A 102 24.50 5.90 -10.04
N ALA A 103 23.30 6.15 -10.56
CA ALA A 103 22.97 5.68 -11.90
C ALA A 103 23.41 6.78 -12.87
N LYS A 104 24.61 6.63 -13.43
CA LYS A 104 25.08 7.42 -14.58
C LYS A 104 24.14 7.21 -15.77
N GLU A 105 23.08 8.00 -15.85
CA GLU A 105 22.57 8.42 -17.15
C GLU A 105 23.43 9.59 -17.61
N SER A 106 24.16 9.33 -18.69
CA SER A 106 24.92 10.34 -19.39
C SER A 106 23.95 11.16 -20.23
N SER A 107 23.74 12.42 -19.86
CA SER A 107 23.34 13.48 -20.78
C SER A 107 23.89 14.83 -20.28
N PRO A 108 24.53 15.66 -21.13
CA PRO A 108 25.34 16.79 -20.69
C PRO A 108 24.54 18.10 -20.72
N ASP A 109 24.29 18.69 -19.56
CA ASP A 109 24.29 20.15 -19.32
C ASP A 109 23.57 20.45 -18.00
N ALA A 110 24.32 20.70 -16.93
CA ALA A 110 23.95 21.66 -15.89
C ALA A 110 25.13 21.84 -14.94
N ARG A 111 25.41 23.10 -14.63
CA ARG A 111 26.60 23.59 -13.94
C ARG A 111 26.59 23.18 -12.46
N TYR A 112 27.79 22.91 -11.96
CA TYR A 112 28.10 22.76 -10.53
C TYR A 112 27.65 24.00 -9.74
N GLU A 113 26.84 23.80 -8.71
CA GLU A 113 26.94 24.59 -7.48
C GLU A 113 27.30 23.63 -6.33
N GLU A 114 28.20 24.10 -5.46
CA GLU A 114 28.92 23.31 -4.46
C GLU A 114 27.99 22.67 -3.40
N PRO A 115 28.34 21.48 -2.88
CA PRO A 115 27.56 20.83 -1.84
C PRO A 115 27.73 21.58 -0.51
N ILE A 116 26.63 22.15 -0.03
CA ILE A 116 26.50 22.70 1.32
C ILE A 116 26.90 21.61 2.32
N SER A 117 27.82 21.94 3.23
CA SER A 117 28.35 21.05 4.26
C SER A 117 27.26 20.49 5.16
N LYS A 118 27.42 19.21 5.54
CA LYS A 118 26.52 18.35 6.33
C LYS A 118 26.23 18.81 7.78
N GLU A 119 26.23 20.11 8.07
CA GLU A 119 26.12 20.64 9.43
C GLU A 119 24.83 21.43 9.69
N GLU A 120 23.91 21.50 8.72
CA GLU A 120 22.62 22.21 8.86
C GLU A 120 21.38 21.29 8.78
N LEU A 121 21.53 19.98 9.00
CA LEU A 121 20.39 19.05 9.06
C LEU A 121 20.13 18.55 10.50
N GLU A 122 20.11 19.47 11.44
CA GLU A 122 19.52 19.25 12.76
C GLU A 122 18.41 20.29 12.96
N THR A 123 17.25 19.82 13.42
CA THR A 123 15.98 20.53 13.68
C THR A 123 14.94 20.58 12.56
N THR A 124 14.46 19.41 12.13
CA THR A 124 13.05 19.28 11.67
C THR A 124 12.44 17.99 12.23
N PRO A 125 11.21 18.03 12.78
CA PRO A 125 10.61 16.86 13.42
C PRO A 125 10.00 15.91 12.38
N GLY A 126 10.27 14.61 12.54
CA GLY A 126 9.61 13.51 11.82
C GLY A 126 10.20 13.23 10.43
N THR A 127 10.95 12.14 10.28
CA THR A 127 11.27 11.63 8.94
C THR A 127 9.99 11.15 8.26
N GLY A 128 9.85 11.31 6.94
CA GLY A 128 8.64 10.90 6.22
C GLY A 128 8.26 9.42 6.38
N GLU A 129 9.22 8.58 6.77
CA GLU A 129 9.01 7.17 7.12
C GLU A 129 8.25 6.98 8.45
N GLU A 130 8.56 7.79 9.47
CA GLU A 130 7.88 7.75 10.77
C GLU A 130 6.41 8.18 10.63
N VAL A 131 6.16 9.22 9.84
CA VAL A 131 4.80 9.69 9.54
C VAL A 131 4.00 8.62 8.79
N PHE A 132 4.60 7.98 7.80
CA PHE A 132 3.95 6.90 7.05
C PHE A 132 3.59 5.71 7.94
N ASN A 133 4.51 5.26 8.80
CA ASN A 133 4.27 4.15 9.72
C ASN A 133 3.16 4.48 10.72
N ALA A 134 3.13 5.71 11.26
CA ALA A 134 2.05 6.13 12.16
C ALA A 134 0.67 6.13 11.49
N MET A 135 0.58 6.56 10.22
CA MET A 135 -0.68 6.49 9.47
C MET A 135 -1.11 5.05 9.18
N LEU A 136 -0.15 4.16 8.94
CA LEU A 136 -0.42 2.74 8.73
C LEU A 136 -0.96 2.08 10.00
N ASP A 137 -0.37 2.37 11.16
CA ASP A 137 -0.84 1.88 12.47
C ASP A 137 -2.26 2.37 12.78
N ASP A 138 -2.56 3.62 12.44
CA ASP A 138 -3.91 4.19 12.56
C ASP A 138 -4.92 3.44 11.67
N LEU A 139 -4.56 3.15 10.42
CA LEU A 139 -5.40 2.36 9.51
C LEU A 139 -5.65 0.94 10.00
N LEU A 140 -4.63 0.28 10.55
CA LEU A 140 -4.77 -1.06 11.15
C LEU A 140 -5.76 -1.02 12.33
N THR A 141 -5.68 0.01 13.18
CA THR A 141 -6.61 0.20 14.30
C THR A 141 -8.05 0.38 13.82
N VAL A 142 -8.27 1.12 12.73
CA VAL A 142 -9.61 1.26 12.11
C VAL A 142 -10.13 -0.08 11.60
N MET A 143 -9.28 -0.92 11.01
CA MET A 143 -9.68 -2.26 10.59
C MET A 143 -10.12 -3.14 11.77
N GLU A 144 -9.41 -3.07 12.91
CA GLU A 144 -9.79 -3.79 14.13
C GLU A 144 -11.16 -3.34 14.66
N TYR A 145 -11.49 -2.04 14.53
CA TYR A 145 -12.83 -1.57 14.89
C TYR A 145 -13.90 -2.15 13.98
N VAL A 146 -13.66 -2.24 12.67
CA VAL A 146 -14.60 -2.86 11.71
C VAL A 146 -14.82 -4.33 12.02
N ASP A 147 -13.76 -5.07 12.34
CA ASP A 147 -13.86 -6.48 12.75
C ASP A 147 -14.67 -6.64 14.05
N THR A 148 -14.48 -5.73 15.00
CA THR A 148 -15.24 -5.71 16.26
C THR A 148 -16.71 -5.37 16.02
N GLN A 149 -17.01 -4.44 15.12
CA GLN A 149 -18.40 -4.14 14.71
C GLN A 149 -19.06 -5.34 14.03
N ASN A 150 -18.35 -6.04 13.16
CA ASN A 150 -18.84 -7.28 12.53
C ASN A 150 -19.14 -8.36 13.58
N LEU A 151 -18.31 -8.48 14.62
CA LEU A 151 -18.59 -9.37 15.74
C LEU A 151 -19.88 -8.99 16.47
N PHE A 152 -20.11 -7.70 16.74
CA PHE A 152 -21.37 -7.24 17.34
C PHE A 152 -22.58 -7.56 16.47
N ILE A 153 -22.48 -7.36 15.15
CA ILE A 153 -23.56 -7.72 14.21
C ILE A 153 -23.88 -9.21 14.32
N ASN A 154 -22.86 -10.07 14.25
CA ASN A 154 -23.05 -11.52 14.40
C ASN A 154 -23.71 -11.89 15.73
N LEU A 155 -23.27 -11.29 16.84
CA LEU A 155 -23.86 -11.53 18.16
C LEU A 155 -25.33 -11.10 18.23
N MET A 156 -25.68 -9.96 17.61
CA MET A 156 -27.07 -9.51 17.51
C MET A 156 -27.92 -10.47 16.67
N GLU A 157 -27.38 -11.03 15.58
CA GLU A 157 -28.06 -12.06 14.78
C GLU A 157 -28.36 -13.33 15.57
N TYR A 158 -27.49 -13.71 16.51
CA TYR A 158 -27.73 -14.81 17.45
C TYR A 158 -28.64 -14.44 18.63
N GLY A 159 -29.19 -13.22 18.66
CA GLY A 159 -30.09 -12.75 19.71
C GLY A 159 -29.38 -12.45 21.04
N VAL A 160 -28.06 -12.24 21.02
CA VAL A 160 -27.29 -11.87 22.21
C VAL A 160 -27.51 -10.38 22.49
N PRO A 161 -28.02 -10.01 23.69
CA PRO A 161 -28.16 -8.61 24.06
C PRO A 161 -26.80 -8.01 24.38
N LEU A 162 -26.39 -7.00 23.61
CA LEU A 162 -25.07 -6.36 23.76
C LEU A 162 -25.03 -5.21 24.79
N GLY A 163 -26.18 -4.74 25.25
CA GLY A 163 -26.28 -3.74 26.32
C GLY A 163 -25.43 -2.48 26.08
N GLU A 164 -24.71 -2.05 27.11
CA GLU A 164 -23.87 -0.84 27.07
C GLU A 164 -22.55 -1.03 26.31
N VAL A 165 -22.15 -2.28 26.01
CA VAL A 165 -20.86 -2.61 25.39
C VAL A 165 -20.71 -1.94 24.02
N VAL A 166 -21.77 -1.92 23.22
CA VAL A 166 -21.74 -1.26 21.89
C VAL A 166 -21.55 0.25 22.04
N LYS A 167 -22.15 0.84 23.07
CA LYS A 167 -22.07 2.28 23.32
C LYS A 167 -20.70 2.68 23.81
N GLU A 168 -20.13 1.94 24.76
CA GLU A 168 -18.77 2.16 25.27
C GLU A 168 -17.73 1.98 24.15
N PHE A 169 -17.85 0.90 23.37
CA PHE A 169 -16.99 0.70 22.21
C PHE A 169 -17.11 1.83 21.19
N SER A 170 -18.34 2.25 20.85
CA SER A 170 -18.55 3.33 19.88
C SER A 170 -17.91 4.62 20.36
N ASN A 171 -18.08 4.99 21.63
CA ASN A 171 -17.48 6.19 22.21
C ASN A 171 -15.94 6.16 22.13
N GLY A 172 -15.33 5.02 22.48
CA GLY A 172 -13.88 4.84 22.39
C GLY A 172 -13.39 4.95 20.94
N ALA A 173 -14.02 4.23 20.02
CA ALA A 173 -13.68 4.26 18.60
C ALA A 173 -13.81 5.67 18.01
N PHE A 174 -14.85 6.44 18.36
CA PHE A 174 -15.00 7.83 17.92
C PHE A 174 -13.87 8.72 18.44
N GLN A 175 -13.54 8.61 19.73
CA GLN A 175 -12.47 9.40 20.34
C GLN A 175 -11.10 9.08 19.71
N ASP A 176 -10.85 7.81 19.40
CA ASP A 176 -9.60 7.38 18.76
C ASP A 176 -9.54 7.85 17.31
N MET A 177 -10.64 7.75 16.55
CA MET A 177 -10.73 8.28 15.19
C MET A 177 -10.54 9.80 15.13
N GLU A 178 -11.08 10.57 16.07
CA GLU A 178 -10.83 12.02 16.14
C GLU A 178 -9.35 12.34 16.38
N GLN A 179 -8.67 11.57 17.24
CA GLN A 179 -7.24 11.73 17.47
C GLN A 179 -6.42 11.38 16.22
N MET A 180 -6.77 10.30 15.52
CA MET A 180 -6.14 9.92 14.25
C MET A 180 -6.28 11.03 13.21
N LEU A 181 -7.50 11.55 13.02
CA LEU A 181 -7.74 12.66 12.09
C LEU A 181 -6.94 13.90 12.48
N THR A 182 -6.90 14.25 13.77
CA THR A 182 -6.10 15.39 14.25
C THR A 182 -4.61 15.22 13.93
N ARG A 183 -4.06 14.00 14.12
CA ARG A 183 -2.67 13.69 13.75
C ARG A 183 -2.46 13.80 12.24
N TRP A 184 -3.37 13.25 11.44
CA TRP A 184 -3.25 13.25 9.99
C TRP A 184 -3.36 14.66 9.40
N GLU A 185 -4.23 15.51 9.95
CA GLU A 185 -4.30 16.93 9.60
C GLU A 185 -2.99 17.65 9.93
N GLN A 186 -2.38 17.32 11.07
CA GLN A 186 -1.08 17.88 11.44
C GLN A 186 -0.01 17.46 10.43
N TYR A 187 0.06 16.17 10.07
CA TYR A 187 0.99 15.68 9.05
C TYR A 187 0.77 16.34 7.69
N ALA A 188 -0.48 16.54 7.30
CA ALA A 188 -0.82 17.23 6.04
C ALA A 188 -0.38 18.71 6.07
N LYS A 189 -0.57 19.42 7.18
CA LYS A 189 -0.10 20.81 7.36
C LYS A 189 1.42 20.89 7.31
N GLU A 190 2.12 19.96 7.97
CA GLU A 190 3.58 19.86 7.98
C GLU A 190 4.14 19.55 6.59
N ALA A 191 3.42 18.76 5.79
CA ALA A 191 3.75 18.48 4.39
C ALA A 191 3.41 19.63 3.41
N GLY A 192 2.87 20.75 3.89
CA GLY A 192 2.48 21.89 3.06
C GLY A 192 1.17 21.69 2.27
N CYS A 193 0.37 20.67 2.62
CA CYS A 193 -0.95 20.48 2.07
C CYS A 193 -1.92 21.50 2.68
N SER A 194 -2.75 22.15 1.86
CA SER A 194 -3.88 22.93 2.38
C SER A 194 -4.98 21.97 2.81
N VAL A 195 -5.12 21.78 4.13
CA VAL A 195 -6.22 21.05 4.78
C VAL A 195 -7.42 21.97 4.92
#